data_AF-A0A2H0P9N4-F1
#
_entry.id   AF-A0A2H0P9N4-F1
#
_cell.length_a   1.000
_cell.length_b   1.000
_cell.length_c   1.000
_cell.angle_alpha   90.00
_cell.angle_beta   90.00
_cell.angle_gamma   90.00
#
_symmetry.space_group_name_H-M   'P 1'
#
loop_
_entity.id
_entity.type
_entity.pdbx_description
1 polymer ?
#
loop_
_entity_poly.entity_id
_entity_poly.type
_entity_poly.pdbx_seq_one_letter_code
_entity_poly.pdbx_strand_id
1 'polypeptide(L)'
;NSALDVRYAKDHIVSHDLVKTPSIAVARAEDILKKIDSDTQVVGIDEVQFFDADIIGVCERLANEGRRVIVAGLDQDFRGEPFETTARLMALSEFVTKNLAICMLCGNPANRSQRLSGGRKVVEVGAADKYEARCRRCFKR
;
A
#
# COMPACT_ATOMS: atom_id res chain seq x y z
N ASN A 1 9.29 0.80 -3.67
CA ASN A 1 8.63 -0.18 -2.79
C ASN A 1 9.08 0.04 -1.36
N SER A 2 8.23 -0.16 -0.35
CA SER A 2 8.67 -0.20 1.05
C SER A 2 9.63 -1.36 1.28
N ALA A 3 10.76 -1.12 1.94
CA ALA A 3 11.73 -2.17 2.26
C ALA A 3 11.20 -3.20 3.28
N LEU A 4 10.08 -2.90 3.93
CA LEU A 4 9.39 -3.83 4.82
C LEU A 4 8.58 -4.88 4.05
N ASP A 5 8.27 -4.64 2.77
CA ASP A 5 7.64 -5.66 1.93
C ASP A 5 8.71 -6.58 1.29
N VAL A 6 8.75 -7.82 1.81
CA VAL A 6 9.67 -8.87 1.35
C VAL A 6 8.93 -10.05 0.68
N ARG A 7 7.66 -9.89 0.29
CA ARG A 7 6.82 -11.02 -0.21
C ARG A 7 7.27 -11.60 -1.54
N TYR A 8 7.78 -10.77 -2.45
CA TYR A 8 7.94 -11.18 -3.85
C TYR A 8 9.36 -10.98 -4.42
N ALA A 9 10.01 -9.84 -4.21
CA ALA A 9 11.41 -9.60 -4.59
C ALA A 9 11.94 -8.28 -3.97
N LYS A 10 13.26 -8.15 -3.75
CA LYS A 10 13.87 -6.93 -3.20
C LYS A 10 13.97 -5.78 -4.21
N ASP A 11 13.89 -6.08 -5.50
CA ASP A 11 14.21 -5.19 -6.62
C ASP A 11 13.03 -4.94 -7.58
N HIS A 12 11.87 -5.56 -7.32
CA HIS A 12 10.66 -5.40 -8.14
C HIS A 12 9.42 -5.21 -7.27
N ILE A 13 8.49 -4.40 -7.77
CA ILE A 13 7.08 -4.50 -7.38
C ILE A 13 6.49 -5.65 -8.19
N VAL A 14 5.85 -6.59 -7.51
CA VAL A 14 5.22 -7.75 -8.12
C VAL A 14 3.75 -7.75 -7.72
N SER A 15 2.86 -7.65 -8.71
CA SER A 15 1.44 -7.78 -8.47
C SER A 15 1.07 -9.24 -8.20
N HIS A 16 -0.12 -9.46 -7.62
CA HIS A 16 -0.67 -10.81 -7.48
C HIS A 16 -0.84 -11.53 -8.84
N ASP A 17 -0.98 -10.77 -9.94
CA ASP A 17 -1.07 -11.29 -11.31
C ASP A 17 0.31 -11.52 -11.95
N LEU A 18 1.37 -11.53 -11.14
CA LEU A 18 2.76 -11.79 -11.54
C LEU A 18 3.37 -10.74 -12.49
N VAL A 19 2.72 -9.58 -12.67
CA VAL A 19 3.31 -8.46 -13.41
C VAL A 19 4.42 -7.84 -12.55
N LYS A 20 5.60 -7.69 -13.14
CA LYS A 20 6.79 -7.16 -12.46
C LYS A 20 7.18 -5.81 -13.03
N THR A 21 7.37 -4.84 -12.15
CA THR A 21 7.95 -3.54 -12.51
C THR A 21 9.19 -3.30 -11.65
N PRO A 22 10.33 -2.86 -12.23
CA PRO A 22 11.52 -2.52 -11.47
C PRO A 22 11.19 -1.51 -10.36
N SER A 23 11.74 -1.71 -9.17
CA SER A 23 11.49 -0.81 -8.06
C SER A 23 12.70 -0.70 -7.15
N ILE A 24 12.86 0.47 -6.53
CA ILE A 24 13.87 0.65 -5.50
C ILE A 24 13.22 0.44 -4.14
N ALA A 25 13.77 -0.49 -3.35
CA ALA A 25 13.36 -0.69 -1.97
C ALA A 25 13.90 0.45 -1.09
N VAL A 26 13.00 1.06 -0.31
CA VAL A 26 13.31 2.20 0.54
C VAL A 26 12.79 1.98 1.95
N ALA A 27 13.62 2.21 2.96
CA ALA A 27 13.28 1.98 4.36
C ALA A 27 12.64 3.20 5.05
N ARG A 28 13.02 4.42 4.65
CA ARG A 28 12.49 5.68 5.20
C ARG A 28 11.97 6.56 4.08
N ALA A 29 10.87 7.26 4.31
CA ALA A 29 10.25 8.10 3.29
C ALA A 29 11.24 9.11 2.66
N GLU A 30 12.07 9.76 3.48
CA GLU A 30 13.05 10.76 3.03
C GLU A 30 14.09 10.20 2.04
N ASP A 31 14.38 8.91 2.11
CA ASP A 31 15.36 8.28 1.22
C ASP A 31 14.84 8.15 -0.22
N ILE A 32 13.54 8.38 -0.46
CA ILE A 32 12.96 8.51 -1.80
C ILE A 32 13.58 9.73 -2.50
N LEU A 33 13.65 10.87 -1.80
CA LEU A 33 14.16 12.12 -2.36
C LEU A 33 15.64 12.06 -2.77
N LYS A 34 16.40 11.14 -2.15
CA LYS A 34 17.83 10.92 -2.46
C LYS A 34 18.05 10.00 -3.66
N LYS A 35 17.02 9.26 -4.07
CA LYS A 35 17.11 8.21 -5.09
C LYS A 35 16.39 8.56 -6.39
N ILE A 36 15.69 9.69 -6.42
CA ILE A 36 15.06 10.21 -7.63
C ILE A 36 16.07 11.06 -8.40
N ASP A 37 16.09 10.92 -9.71
CA ASP A 37 16.87 11.79 -10.58
C ASP A 37 16.17 13.15 -10.72
N SER A 38 16.93 14.17 -11.12
CA SER A 38 16.45 15.54 -11.26
C SER A 38 15.41 15.69 -12.38
N ASP A 39 15.50 14.87 -13.42
CA ASP A 39 14.60 14.83 -14.58
C ASP A 39 13.42 13.84 -14.42
N THR A 40 13.31 13.16 -13.27
CA THR A 40 12.21 12.23 -13.01
C THR A 40 10.86 12.97 -12.94
N GLN A 41 9.95 12.64 -13.86
CA GLN A 41 8.63 13.26 -13.96
C GLN A 41 7.52 12.52 -13.20
N VAL A 42 7.67 11.22 -12.96
CA VAL A 42 6.66 10.37 -12.32
C VAL A 42 7.31 9.54 -11.22
N VAL A 43 6.69 9.50 -10.03
CA VAL A 43 7.16 8.73 -8.89
C VAL A 43 6.05 7.77 -8.44
N GLY A 44 6.31 6.47 -8.56
CA GLY A 44 5.44 5.41 -8.04
C GLY A 44 5.91 4.93 -6.67
N ILE A 45 5.02 4.94 -5.68
CA ILE A 45 5.30 4.48 -4.31
C ILE A 45 4.29 3.41 -3.95
N ASP A 46 4.78 2.20 -3.69
CA ASP A 46 3.97 1.05 -3.33
C ASP A 46 4.08 0.73 -1.84
N GLU A 47 3.03 0.14 -1.29
CA GLU A 47 2.86 -0.24 0.11
C GLU A 47 3.05 0.93 1.10
N VAL A 48 2.43 2.09 0.81
CA VAL A 48 2.57 3.32 1.62
C VAL A 48 2.16 3.18 3.08
N GLN A 49 1.33 2.19 3.41
CA GLN A 49 0.92 1.91 4.78
C GLN A 49 2.08 1.41 5.68
N PHE A 50 3.20 0.99 5.08
CA PHE A 50 4.39 0.58 5.83
C PHE A 50 5.37 1.72 6.12
N PHE A 51 5.14 2.91 5.56
CA PHE A 51 5.92 4.09 5.93
C PHE A 51 5.31 4.80 7.14
N ASP A 52 6.11 5.63 7.79
CA ASP A 52 5.68 6.58 8.82
C ASP A 52 5.01 7.82 8.20
N ALA A 53 4.61 8.76 9.04
CA ALA A 53 3.89 9.97 8.62
C ALA A 53 4.73 10.86 7.69
N ASP A 54 6.04 10.71 7.65
CA ASP A 54 6.94 11.50 6.80
C ASP A 54 6.68 11.26 5.31
N ILE A 55 6.09 10.12 4.94
CA ILE A 55 5.69 9.83 3.56
C ILE A 55 4.72 10.87 2.99
N ILE A 56 3.89 11.46 3.85
CA ILE A 56 2.93 12.48 3.46
C ILE A 56 3.67 13.74 3.00
N GLY A 57 4.66 14.18 3.79
CA GLY A 57 5.49 15.33 3.44
C GLY A 57 6.32 15.11 2.17
N VAL A 58 6.81 13.88 1.96
CA VAL A 58 7.52 13.50 0.74
C VAL A 58 6.60 13.55 -0.50
N CYS A 59 5.38 13.01 -0.40
CA CYS A 59 4.42 13.04 -1.51
C CYS A 59 4.02 14.48 -1.86
N GLU A 60 3.66 15.29 -0.86
CA GLU A 60 3.32 16.70 -1.02
C GLU A 60 4.46 17.49 -1.66
N ARG A 61 5.69 17.29 -1.19
CA ARG A 61 6.85 17.97 -1.77
C ARG A 61 7.02 17.64 -3.26
N LEU A 62 6.99 16.36 -3.61
CA LEU A 62 7.16 15.92 -5.00
C LEU A 62 6.04 16.45 -5.91
N ALA A 63 4.80 16.45 -5.42
CA ALA A 63 3.66 17.01 -6.15
C ALA A 63 3.81 18.53 -6.35
N ASN A 64 4.21 19.27 -5.31
CA ASN A 64 4.47 20.71 -5.37
C ASN A 64 5.66 21.07 -6.29
N GLU A 65 6.63 20.17 -6.46
CA GLU A 65 7.71 20.30 -7.45
C GLU A 65 7.24 20.02 -8.90
N GLY A 66 5.95 19.74 -9.11
CA GLY A 66 5.35 19.51 -10.42
C GLY A 66 5.45 18.06 -10.92
N ARG A 67 5.86 17.12 -10.06
CA ARG A 67 5.97 15.70 -10.42
C ARG A 67 4.64 14.98 -10.22
N ARG A 68 4.36 13.99 -11.06
CA ARG A 68 3.19 13.10 -10.86
C ARG A 68 3.53 12.03 -9.83
N VAL A 69 2.88 12.07 -8.68
CA VAL A 69 3.03 11.06 -7.62
C VAL A 69 1.89 10.06 -7.68
N ILE A 70 2.21 8.77 -7.74
CA ILE A 70 1.23 7.68 -7.74
C ILE A 70 1.53 6.81 -6.53
N VAL A 71 0.60 6.75 -5.58
CA VAL A 71 0.74 5.96 -4.36
C VAL A 71 -0.22 4.76 -4.38
N ALA A 72 0.25 3.63 -3.88
CA ALA A 72 -0.54 2.43 -3.66
C ALA A 72 -0.31 1.92 -2.23
N GLY A 73 -1.37 1.43 -1.59
CA GLY A 73 -1.31 0.87 -0.25
C GLY A 73 -2.66 0.42 0.27
N LEU A 74 -2.63 -0.31 1.38
CA LEU A 74 -3.83 -0.72 2.10
C LEU A 74 -4.41 0.47 2.85
N ASP A 75 -5.73 0.66 2.75
CA ASP A 75 -6.44 1.71 3.48
C ASP A 75 -6.84 1.28 4.90
N GLN A 76 -6.87 -0.03 5.15
CA GLN A 76 -7.30 -0.62 6.41
C GLN A 76 -6.43 -1.82 6.78
N ASP A 77 -6.24 -2.02 8.08
CA ASP A 77 -5.62 -3.23 8.61
C ASP A 77 -6.60 -4.41 8.68
N PHE A 78 -6.10 -5.55 9.17
CA PHE A 78 -6.90 -6.78 9.28
C PHE A 78 -8.06 -6.70 10.28
N ARG A 79 -8.07 -5.71 11.17
CA ARG A 79 -9.15 -5.42 12.14
C ARG A 79 -10.21 -4.48 11.53
N GLY A 80 -9.91 -3.95 10.35
CA GLY A 80 -10.72 -2.96 9.66
C GLY A 80 -10.53 -1.56 10.21
N GLU A 81 -9.44 -1.30 10.93
CA GLU A 81 -9.06 0.03 11.37
C GLU A 81 -8.24 0.73 10.29
N PRO A 82 -8.38 2.05 10.08
CA PRO A 82 -7.64 2.75 9.04
C PRO A 82 -6.13 2.68 9.22
N PHE A 83 -5.40 2.55 8.11
CA PHE A 83 -3.99 2.93 8.10
C PHE A 83 -3.90 4.45 7.99
N GLU A 84 -3.32 5.08 9.02
CA GLU A 84 -3.29 6.55 9.13
C GLU A 84 -2.58 7.21 7.94
N THR A 85 -1.47 6.64 7.46
CA THR A 85 -0.74 7.17 6.32
C THR A 85 -1.58 7.17 5.05
N THR A 86 -2.20 6.03 4.71
CA THR A 86 -3.10 5.92 3.56
C THR A 86 -4.33 6.83 3.72
N ALA A 87 -4.94 6.90 4.90
CA ALA A 87 -6.10 7.76 5.16
C ALA A 87 -5.79 9.25 4.95
N ARG A 88 -4.64 9.72 5.43
CA ARG A 88 -4.20 11.11 5.21
C ARG A 88 -3.85 11.37 3.75
N LEU A 89 -3.15 10.45 3.08
CA LEU A 89 -2.86 10.57 1.64
C LEU A 89 -4.15 10.65 0.81
N MET A 90 -5.15 9.82 1.12
CA MET A 90 -6.46 9.88 0.46
C MET A 90 -7.15 11.24 0.63
N ALA A 91 -6.99 11.90 1.77
CA ALA A 91 -7.59 13.22 2.01
C ALA A 91 -6.89 14.35 1.24
N LEU A 92 -5.60 14.19 0.93
CA LEU A 92 -4.77 15.21 0.25
C LEU A 92 -4.71 15.01 -1.26
N SER A 93 -4.88 13.78 -1.75
CA SER A 93 -4.69 13.44 -3.17
C SER A 93 -5.75 14.05 -4.09
N GLU A 94 -5.33 14.51 -5.27
CA GLU A 94 -6.24 14.98 -6.33
C GLU A 94 -7.14 13.86 -6.87
N PHE A 95 -6.65 12.62 -6.87
CA PHE A 95 -7.37 11.45 -7.34
C PHE A 95 -7.23 10.29 -6.36
N VAL A 96 -8.37 9.68 -6.02
CA VAL A 96 -8.43 8.51 -5.15
C VAL A 96 -9.22 7.39 -5.82
N THR A 97 -8.55 6.28 -6.10
CA THR A 97 -9.19 5.06 -6.60
C THR A 97 -9.19 4.00 -5.51
N LYS A 98 -10.37 3.64 -5.01
CA LYS A 98 -10.52 2.55 -4.04
C LYS A 98 -10.88 1.25 -4.75
N ASN A 99 -9.87 0.40 -4.92
CA ASN A 99 -10.07 -0.92 -5.51
C ASN A 99 -10.80 -1.86 -4.55
N LEU A 100 -11.75 -2.62 -5.08
CA LEU A 100 -12.47 -3.65 -4.35
C LEU A 100 -12.04 -5.02 -4.88
N ALA A 101 -11.86 -5.97 -3.96
CA ALA A 101 -11.65 -7.37 -4.30
C ALA A 101 -13.00 -8.11 -4.39
N ILE A 102 -12.96 -9.43 -4.56
CA ILE A 102 -14.13 -10.30 -4.53
C ILE A 102 -14.20 -11.00 -3.18
N CYS A 103 -15.35 -10.98 -2.51
CA CYS A 103 -15.51 -11.63 -1.21
C CYS A 103 -15.46 -13.15 -1.36
N MET A 104 -14.50 -13.79 -0.68
CA MET A 104 -14.27 -15.24 -0.78
C MET A 104 -15.35 -16.10 -0.11
N LEU A 105 -16.36 -15.53 0.58
CA LEU A 105 -17.54 -16.28 1.04
C LEU A 105 -18.77 -16.16 0.16
N CYS A 106 -19.01 -14.98 -0.39
CA CYS A 106 -20.32 -14.66 -0.96
C CYS A 106 -20.26 -14.01 -2.35
N GLY A 107 -19.07 -13.80 -2.91
CA GLY A 107 -18.89 -13.23 -4.25
C GLY A 107 -19.13 -11.71 -4.37
N ASN A 108 -19.73 -11.07 -3.36
CA ASN A 108 -19.94 -9.62 -3.37
C ASN A 108 -18.61 -8.83 -3.35
N PRO A 109 -18.61 -7.55 -3.77
CA PRO A 109 -17.45 -6.68 -3.62
C PRO A 109 -16.91 -6.65 -2.18
N ALA A 110 -15.60 -6.81 -2.05
CA ALA A 110 -14.89 -6.91 -0.78
C ALA A 110 -13.98 -5.70 -0.54
N ASN A 111 -14.06 -5.17 0.67
CA ASN A 111 -13.32 -3.99 1.11
C ASN A 111 -12.54 -4.23 2.41
N ARG A 112 -12.42 -5.48 2.86
CA ARG A 112 -11.72 -5.86 4.10
C ARG A 112 -10.77 -7.02 3.80
N SER A 113 -9.63 -7.02 4.47
CA SER A 113 -8.70 -8.15 4.50
C SER A 113 -8.91 -8.92 5.81
N GLN A 114 -9.58 -10.07 5.74
CA GLN A 114 -9.75 -10.95 6.89
C GLN A 114 -8.45 -11.72 7.12
N ARG A 115 -7.87 -11.61 8.31
CA ARG A 115 -6.80 -12.52 8.73
C ARG A 115 -7.40 -13.87 9.13
N LEU A 116 -6.86 -14.95 8.57
CA LEU A 116 -7.25 -16.35 8.83
C LEU A 116 -6.39 -16.99 9.91
N SER A 117 -5.11 -16.66 9.93
CA SER A 117 -4.11 -17.21 10.85
C SER A 117 -3.01 -16.17 11.11
N GLY A 118 -2.33 -16.27 12.24
CA GLY A 118 -1.27 -15.33 12.64
C GLY A 118 -1.44 -14.76 14.05
N GLY A 119 -0.58 -13.81 14.42
CA GLY A 119 -0.57 -13.17 15.73
C GLY A 119 -1.42 -11.90 15.79
N ARG A 120 -1.25 -11.13 16.87
CA ARG A 120 -1.93 -9.83 17.09
C ARG A 120 -1.23 -8.64 16.41
N LYS A 121 -0.10 -8.86 15.71
CA LYS A 121 0.66 -7.77 15.09
C LYS A 121 -0.11 -7.17 13.92
N VAL A 122 -0.18 -5.84 13.84
CA VAL A 122 -0.89 -5.13 12.77
C VAL A 122 -0.25 -5.43 11.41
N VAL A 123 1.07 -5.39 11.36
CA VAL A 123 1.86 -5.72 10.17
C VAL A 123 2.37 -7.15 10.27
N GLU A 124 1.80 -8.04 9.46
CA GLU A 124 2.38 -9.36 9.18
C GLU A 124 2.43 -9.55 7.67
N VAL A 125 3.66 -9.54 7.16
CA VAL A 125 3.97 -9.77 5.75
C VAL A 125 3.76 -11.25 5.44
N GLY A 126 2.89 -11.58 4.49
CA GLY A 126 2.51 -12.95 4.17
C GLY A 126 1.65 -13.04 2.92
N ALA A 127 1.53 -14.26 2.37
CA ALA A 127 0.81 -14.55 1.14
C ALA A 127 -0.68 -14.85 1.39
N ALA A 128 -1.38 -15.27 0.34
CA ALA A 128 -2.83 -15.56 0.32
C ALA A 128 -3.28 -16.63 1.34
N ASP A 129 -2.37 -17.39 1.94
CA ASP A 129 -2.66 -18.39 2.98
C ASP A 129 -3.05 -17.77 4.33
N LYS A 130 -2.66 -16.52 4.58
CA LYS A 130 -2.94 -15.82 5.84
C LYS A 130 -4.10 -14.85 5.78
N TYR A 131 -4.47 -14.41 4.57
CA TYR A 131 -5.46 -13.36 4.37
C TYR A 131 -6.39 -13.67 3.21
N GLU A 132 -7.64 -13.26 3.36
CA GLU A 132 -8.66 -13.36 2.31
C GLU A 132 -9.51 -12.10 2.26
N ALA A 133 -10.01 -11.77 1.07
CA ALA A 133 -10.89 -10.63 0.88
C ALA A 133 -12.30 -10.94 1.40
N ARG A 134 -12.86 -10.06 2.23
CA ARG A 134 -14.23 -10.16 2.76
C ARG A 134 -15.02 -8.87 2.54
N CYS A 135 -16.31 -9.03 2.23
CA CYS A 135 -17.25 -7.91 2.25
C CYS A 135 -17.60 -7.54 3.70
N ARG A 136 -18.17 -6.36 3.92
CA ARG A 136 -18.55 -5.87 5.24
C ARG A 136 -19.40 -6.85 6.06
N ARG A 137 -20.32 -7.59 5.41
CA ARG A 137 -21.19 -8.59 6.07
C ARG A 137 -20.42 -9.85 6.50
N CYS A 138 -19.47 -10.29 5.69
CA CYS A 138 -18.74 -11.54 5.89
C CYS A 138 -17.47 -11.39 6.73
N PHE A 139 -17.04 -10.14 6.96
CA PHE A 139 -15.90 -9.81 7.80
C PHE A 139 -16.23 -10.03 9.28
N LYS A 140 -15.33 -10.72 10.00
CA LYS A 140 -15.44 -11.00 11.43
C LYS A 140 -14.28 -10.32 12.15
N ARG A 141 -14.63 -9.44 13.09
CA ARG A 141 -13.68 -8.76 13.98
C ARG A 141 -13.15 -9.72 15.05
#